data_AF-A0A2E7UTR7-F1
#
_entry.id   AF-A0A2E7UTR7-F1
#
_cell.length_a   1.000
_cell.length_b   1.000
_cell.length_c   1.000
_cell.angle_alpha   90.00
_cell.angle_beta   90.00
_cell.angle_gamma   90.00
#
_symmetry.space_group_name_H-M   'P 1'
#
loop_
_entity.id
_entity.type
_entity.pdbx_description
1 polymer ?
#
loop_
_entity_poly.entity_id
_entity_poly.type
_entity_poly.pdbx_seq_one_letter_code
_entity_poly.pdbx_strand_id
1 'polypeptide(L)'
;MNRNFALLLVTSVVLAACGNSAVTEKDTSTATEFSDNSVDQDLDGDGWSVALGDCDDANDDVHPDAIEECNGLDDNCNDVVDEGFGDSDGDGQADCEDAEECDGVDNDGDGEVDEGFPDEDNDGIADCLGREECDGIDNDGDGEVDEDFDYDGDGYTECGSETTPADCDDSDPDVYPGAEEIDGDLVDNDCDSLVDEGDWVGDEVYISEVMANPDNVDDGAGEWFEVYNASDDTLILNGMVISSTVDADYHIVTADDLLLVEPGGYFVFARSDNPFENGGLENVGYAYGESINLSNEVDGIVIQADGLVLDTVTWDDGATFPDPNGASMSLDPSYLDPIENDNGDWWCEARQQWATASDRGSPGIQNQYCWPTAIASYDRENSSLYTCDTLYLDGASSSDPTGEALIYTWELTSAPAASLLTTSDIEEPTDASPVLVPDEPGTYVFTLTVDNGTESSAPSTLSLVITERPFNNDPTPDPGDDETASASADCTAISYGAGGYDCDACSDYDFNLDGSASDDPDGDWVDDPSWVILSGDASITDEDTWTPTVTVVGPDGEYGVTNSETVQVELTVTD
;
A
#
# COMPACT_ATOMS: atom_id res chain seq x y z
N MET A 1 -31.37 14.30 -20.03
CA MET A 1 -32.68 14.98 -19.85
C MET A 1 -32.40 16.48 -19.88
N ASN A 2 -32.64 17.19 -20.98
CA ASN A 2 -33.86 17.98 -21.21
C ASN A 2 -34.23 18.88 -20.00
N ARG A 3 -33.89 20.18 -20.00
CA ARG A 3 -34.71 21.27 -20.56
C ARG A 3 -34.22 22.68 -20.17
N ASN A 4 -33.96 23.49 -21.20
CA ASN A 4 -34.13 24.95 -21.22
C ASN A 4 -35.55 25.39 -20.79
N PHE A 5 -35.68 26.61 -20.26
CA PHE A 5 -36.66 27.68 -20.58
C PHE A 5 -36.48 28.82 -19.54
N ALA A 6 -35.85 29.95 -19.88
CA ALA A 6 -36.41 31.13 -20.56
C ALA A 6 -37.20 32.12 -19.67
N LEU A 7 -36.58 33.29 -19.49
CA LEU A 7 -37.03 34.62 -19.94
C LEU A 7 -38.34 35.26 -19.37
N LEU A 8 -38.12 36.48 -18.88
CA LEU A 8 -38.98 37.68 -18.88
C LEU A 8 -40.06 37.84 -17.80
N LEU A 9 -39.87 38.86 -16.95
CA LEU A 9 -40.96 39.72 -16.49
C LEU A 9 -40.43 41.13 -16.18
N VAL A 10 -40.68 42.01 -17.15
CA VAL A 10 -40.68 43.47 -17.05
C VAL A 10 -41.95 43.91 -16.32
N THR A 11 -41.84 44.80 -15.35
CA THR A 11 -42.88 45.74 -14.86
C THR A 11 -42.25 46.54 -13.71
N SER A 12 -42.35 47.86 -13.55
CA SER A 12 -42.89 48.98 -14.32
C SER A 12 -42.36 50.25 -13.66
N VAL A 13 -41.79 51.15 -14.45
CA VAL A 13 -41.51 52.54 -14.08
C VAL A 13 -42.81 53.33 -14.26
N VAL A 14 -43.39 53.88 -13.19
CA VAL A 14 -44.27 55.07 -13.22
C VAL A 14 -44.33 55.73 -11.84
N LEU A 15 -43.82 56.95 -11.72
CA LEU A 15 -44.43 58.05 -10.96
C LEU A 15 -43.88 59.36 -11.57
N ALA A 16 -44.49 59.86 -12.65
CA ALA A 16 -45.56 60.85 -12.64
C ALA A 16 -45.18 62.17 -11.95
N ALA A 17 -44.76 63.11 -12.78
CA ALA A 17 -44.67 64.55 -12.53
C ALA A 17 -45.99 65.14 -11.99
N CYS A 18 -45.91 66.24 -11.24
CA CYS A 18 -46.24 67.59 -11.73
C CYS A 18 -46.23 68.63 -10.59
N GLY A 19 -45.65 69.80 -10.86
CA GLY A 19 -46.43 71.04 -10.76
C GLY A 19 -46.15 71.99 -9.59
N ASN A 20 -45.35 73.00 -9.91
CA ASN A 20 -45.51 74.43 -9.56
C ASN A 20 -45.71 74.83 -8.09
N SER A 21 -44.84 75.74 -7.66
CA SER A 21 -45.32 76.99 -7.06
C SER A 21 -44.68 78.17 -7.77
N ALA A 22 -45.49 78.74 -8.66
CA ALA A 22 -45.32 80.08 -9.17
C ALA A 22 -45.55 81.07 -8.03
N VAL A 23 -44.66 82.04 -7.88
CA VAL A 23 -44.95 83.28 -7.17
C VAL A 23 -45.20 84.33 -8.25
N THR A 24 -46.46 84.74 -8.38
CA THR A 24 -46.87 85.84 -9.26
C THR A 24 -47.43 86.99 -8.44
N GLU A 25 -46.94 88.16 -8.85
CA GLU A 25 -47.67 89.43 -8.99
C GLU A 25 -47.75 90.42 -7.82
N LYS A 26 -47.17 91.58 -8.16
CA LYS A 26 -47.68 92.94 -8.01
C LYS A 26 -47.59 93.57 -6.64
N ASP A 27 -46.64 94.52 -6.55
CA ASP A 27 -47.03 95.85 -6.12
C ASP A 27 -47.03 96.83 -7.30
N THR A 28 -48.09 97.61 -7.31
CA THR A 28 -48.51 98.56 -8.31
C THR A 28 -47.85 99.91 -8.08
N SER A 29 -47.19 100.46 -9.10
CA SER A 29 -46.97 101.90 -9.17
C SER A 29 -47.01 102.36 -10.63
N THR A 30 -48.07 103.11 -10.90
CA THR A 30 -48.43 103.82 -12.12
C THR A 30 -47.30 104.62 -12.77
N ALA A 31 -47.34 104.59 -14.11
CA ALA A 31 -46.56 105.37 -15.06
C ALA A 31 -46.48 106.87 -14.73
N THR A 32 -45.30 107.44 -15.00
CA THR A 32 -45.21 108.76 -15.62
C THR A 32 -44.11 108.70 -16.68
N GLU A 33 -44.47 109.00 -17.93
CA GLU A 33 -43.54 109.11 -19.05
C GLU A 33 -42.43 110.13 -18.77
N PHE A 34 -41.18 109.74 -19.02
CA PHE A 34 -40.14 110.64 -19.48
C PHE A 34 -39.31 109.89 -20.53
N SER A 35 -39.35 110.41 -21.75
CA SER A 35 -38.42 110.04 -22.82
C SER A 35 -37.00 110.32 -22.37
N ASP A 36 -36.11 109.33 -22.48
CA ASP A 36 -34.72 109.64 -22.82
C ASP A 36 -34.11 108.46 -23.58
N ASN A 37 -33.32 108.78 -24.60
CA ASN A 37 -32.59 107.82 -25.42
C ASN A 37 -31.84 106.82 -24.51
N SER A 38 -32.06 105.51 -24.66
CA SER A 38 -31.06 104.56 -24.17
C SER A 38 -29.85 104.70 -25.08
N VAL A 39 -28.90 105.51 -24.63
CA VAL A 39 -27.52 105.34 -25.00
C VAL A 39 -27.18 103.96 -24.44
N ASP A 40 -26.91 103.03 -25.34
CA ASP A 40 -26.12 101.83 -25.08
C ASP A 40 -24.85 102.32 -24.38
N GLN A 41 -24.83 102.21 -23.05
CA GLN A 41 -23.78 102.75 -22.22
C GLN A 41 -22.90 101.58 -21.85
N ASP A 42 -21.79 101.47 -22.56
CA ASP A 42 -20.54 100.89 -22.10
C ASP A 42 -20.27 101.40 -20.65
N LEU A 43 -20.41 100.49 -19.68
CA LEU A 43 -20.48 100.80 -18.26
C LEU A 43 -19.12 100.71 -17.57
N ASP A 44 -18.22 99.86 -18.04
CA ASP A 44 -16.84 99.70 -17.56
C ASP A 44 -15.82 100.50 -18.40
N GLY A 45 -16.16 100.88 -19.62
CA GLY A 45 -15.40 101.78 -20.48
C GLY A 45 -14.42 101.10 -21.43
N ASP A 46 -14.59 99.80 -21.67
CA ASP A 46 -13.73 98.96 -22.54
C ASP A 46 -13.99 99.17 -24.05
N GLY A 47 -15.13 99.78 -24.39
CA GLY A 47 -15.59 100.04 -25.75
C GLY A 47 -16.60 99.03 -26.30
N TRP A 48 -16.96 98.02 -25.52
CA TRP A 48 -18.05 97.09 -25.75
C TRP A 48 -19.24 97.45 -24.87
N SER A 49 -20.39 96.87 -25.21
CA SER A 49 -21.59 97.03 -24.40
C SER A 49 -22.44 95.81 -24.60
N VAL A 50 -23.44 95.57 -23.74
CA VAL A 50 -24.34 94.41 -23.89
C VAL A 50 -24.89 94.27 -25.32
N ALA A 51 -25.19 95.37 -26.03
CA ALA A 51 -25.72 95.29 -27.40
C ALA A 51 -24.66 95.03 -28.48
N LEU A 52 -23.37 95.20 -28.17
CA LEU A 52 -22.24 94.85 -29.03
C LEU A 52 -21.73 93.42 -28.80
N GLY A 53 -22.27 92.69 -27.82
CA GLY A 53 -21.95 91.28 -27.56
C GLY A 53 -21.21 91.04 -26.24
N ASP A 54 -21.04 92.06 -25.42
CA ASP A 54 -20.47 91.96 -24.08
C ASP A 54 -21.38 91.16 -23.15
N CYS A 55 -20.81 90.14 -22.50
CA CYS A 55 -21.48 89.24 -21.58
C CYS A 55 -21.40 89.70 -20.11
N ASP A 56 -20.48 90.61 -19.75
CA ASP A 56 -20.40 91.26 -18.45
C ASP A 56 -19.97 92.73 -18.55
N ASP A 57 -20.91 93.58 -18.94
CA ASP A 57 -20.82 95.06 -19.08
C ASP A 57 -20.37 95.81 -17.80
N ALA A 58 -20.01 95.12 -16.73
CA ALA A 58 -19.45 95.70 -15.51
C ALA A 58 -17.96 95.36 -15.30
N ASN A 59 -17.36 94.57 -16.20
CA ASN A 59 -16.00 94.08 -16.13
C ASN A 59 -15.24 94.37 -17.43
N ASP A 60 -14.31 95.33 -17.39
CA ASP A 60 -13.58 95.78 -18.58
C ASP A 60 -12.64 94.73 -19.20
N ASP A 61 -12.44 93.61 -18.51
CA ASP A 61 -11.66 92.47 -18.99
C ASP A 61 -12.52 91.40 -19.70
N VAL A 62 -13.87 91.49 -19.64
CA VAL A 62 -14.80 90.52 -20.24
C VAL A 62 -15.54 91.15 -21.42
N HIS A 63 -15.14 90.82 -22.64
CA HIS A 63 -15.75 91.33 -23.86
C HIS A 63 -15.35 90.50 -25.10
N PRO A 64 -16.08 90.54 -26.23
CA PRO A 64 -15.83 89.68 -27.41
C PRO A 64 -14.42 89.65 -28.03
N ASP A 65 -13.61 90.70 -27.81
CA ASP A 65 -12.22 90.79 -28.28
C ASP A 65 -11.18 90.50 -27.17
N ALA A 66 -11.62 90.02 -26.00
CA ALA A 66 -10.76 89.71 -24.87
C ALA A 66 -9.91 88.48 -25.17
N ILE A 67 -8.83 88.32 -24.43
CA ILE A 67 -8.03 87.10 -24.43
C ILE A 67 -8.39 86.40 -23.14
N GLU A 68 -8.74 85.10 -23.23
CA GLU A 68 -9.00 84.28 -22.04
C GLU A 68 -7.84 84.34 -21.05
N GLU A 69 -8.18 84.63 -19.80
CA GLU A 69 -7.34 84.46 -18.63
C GLU A 69 -7.94 83.35 -17.77
N CYS A 70 -7.12 82.37 -17.36
CA CYS A 70 -7.48 81.34 -16.37
C CYS A 70 -8.05 81.95 -15.10
N ASN A 71 -9.39 82.10 -15.04
CA ASN A 71 -10.08 82.79 -13.96
C ASN A 71 -11.51 82.29 -13.74
N GLY A 72 -11.95 81.26 -14.48
CA GLY A 72 -13.28 80.67 -14.37
C GLY A 72 -14.39 81.48 -15.04
N LEU A 73 -14.04 82.46 -15.89
CA LEU A 73 -14.95 83.29 -16.67
C LEU A 73 -14.80 83.01 -18.17
N ASP A 74 -15.82 83.33 -18.94
CA ASP A 74 -15.76 83.38 -20.41
C ASP A 74 -15.42 84.81 -20.79
N ASP A 75 -14.13 85.14 -20.85
CA ASP A 75 -13.67 86.53 -21.02
C ASP A 75 -14.05 87.06 -22.40
N ASN A 76 -14.03 86.22 -23.45
CA ASN A 76 -14.34 86.62 -24.82
C ASN A 76 -15.78 86.33 -25.26
N CYS A 77 -16.65 86.00 -24.31
CA CYS A 77 -18.09 85.85 -24.50
C CYS A 77 -18.47 84.90 -25.65
N ASN A 78 -17.73 83.79 -25.82
CA ASN A 78 -17.96 82.82 -26.89
C ASN A 78 -18.75 81.57 -26.46
N ASP A 79 -19.24 81.56 -25.21
CA ASP A 79 -19.90 80.46 -24.50
C ASP A 79 -18.98 79.29 -24.12
N VAL A 80 -17.67 79.50 -24.06
CA VAL A 80 -16.65 78.56 -23.55
C VAL A 80 -15.84 79.30 -22.49
N VAL A 81 -15.68 78.68 -21.33
CA VAL A 81 -14.90 79.24 -20.22
C VAL A 81 -13.44 78.80 -20.41
N ASP A 82 -12.51 79.74 -20.24
CA ASP A 82 -11.06 79.48 -20.22
C ASP A 82 -10.54 78.67 -21.43
N GLU A 83 -11.01 78.97 -22.66
CA GLU A 83 -10.56 78.16 -23.79
C GLU A 83 -9.09 78.40 -24.18
N GLY A 84 -8.38 77.30 -24.45
CA GLY A 84 -6.96 77.34 -24.81
C GLY A 84 -6.01 77.12 -23.63
N PHE A 85 -6.55 76.94 -22.41
CA PHE A 85 -5.86 76.35 -21.27
C PHE A 85 -5.98 74.81 -21.29
N GLY A 86 -5.17 74.13 -20.46
CA GLY A 86 -5.22 72.67 -20.33
C GLY A 86 -6.51 72.22 -19.66
N ASP A 87 -6.92 71.00 -19.94
CA ASP A 87 -8.06 70.28 -19.34
C ASP A 87 -7.62 68.81 -19.33
N SER A 88 -6.92 68.46 -18.25
CA SER A 88 -6.11 67.25 -18.15
C SER A 88 -6.96 66.01 -17.92
N ASP A 89 -8.09 66.13 -17.20
CA ASP A 89 -9.03 65.05 -16.91
C ASP A 89 -10.25 65.00 -17.87
N GLY A 90 -10.50 66.09 -18.61
CA GLY A 90 -11.56 66.19 -19.61
C GLY A 90 -12.95 66.45 -19.02
N ASP A 91 -13.05 66.94 -17.79
CA ASP A 91 -14.32 67.22 -17.12
C ASP A 91 -14.99 68.53 -17.61
N GLY A 92 -14.20 69.39 -18.27
CA GLY A 92 -14.62 70.66 -18.85
C GLY A 92 -14.29 71.90 -18.02
N GLN A 93 -13.53 71.75 -16.93
CA GLN A 93 -12.86 72.81 -16.18
C GLN A 93 -11.41 72.93 -16.67
N ALA A 94 -10.86 74.15 -16.70
CA ALA A 94 -9.47 74.35 -17.08
C ALA A 94 -8.56 74.09 -15.87
N ASP A 95 -7.41 73.45 -16.10
CA ASP A 95 -6.53 72.95 -15.03
C ASP A 95 -6.30 73.99 -13.92
N CYS A 96 -5.96 75.22 -14.33
CA CYS A 96 -5.65 76.33 -13.42
C CYS A 96 -6.72 76.74 -12.39
N GLU A 97 -7.97 76.38 -12.60
CA GLU A 97 -9.09 76.65 -11.70
C GLU A 97 -9.70 75.35 -11.18
N ASP A 98 -9.16 74.21 -11.59
CA ASP A 98 -9.60 72.91 -11.12
C ASP A 98 -9.02 72.59 -9.74
N ALA A 99 -9.63 71.62 -9.07
CA ALA A 99 -9.13 71.10 -7.81
C ALA A 99 -8.59 69.69 -8.05
N GLU A 100 -7.46 69.37 -7.42
CA GLU A 100 -6.95 68.01 -7.38
C GLU A 100 -8.01 66.99 -6.96
N GLU A 101 -8.20 65.99 -7.82
CA GLU A 101 -8.94 64.76 -7.54
C GLU A 101 -7.94 63.61 -7.42
N CYS A 102 -8.31 62.54 -6.74
CA CYS A 102 -7.43 61.37 -6.62
C CYS A 102 -7.75 60.37 -7.73
N ASP A 103 -7.22 60.61 -8.92
CA ASP A 103 -7.50 59.83 -10.12
C ASP A 103 -6.26 59.51 -10.99
N GLY A 104 -5.08 59.99 -10.58
CA GLY A 104 -3.80 59.75 -11.24
C GLY A 104 -3.49 60.76 -12.33
N VAL A 105 -4.18 61.90 -12.32
CA VAL A 105 -4.02 63.03 -13.22
C VAL A 105 -3.59 64.27 -12.41
N ASP A 106 -2.91 65.20 -13.08
CA ASP A 106 -2.58 66.54 -12.57
C ASP A 106 -3.76 67.45 -12.95
N ASN A 107 -4.80 67.49 -12.11
CA ASN A 107 -6.05 68.20 -12.43
C ASN A 107 -5.84 69.71 -12.39
N ASP A 108 -5.03 70.23 -11.46
CA ASP A 108 -4.83 71.65 -11.23
C ASP A 108 -3.69 72.28 -12.07
N GLY A 109 -2.91 71.43 -12.74
CA GLY A 109 -1.89 71.79 -13.71
C GLY A 109 -0.62 72.38 -13.10
N ASP A 110 -0.38 72.18 -11.80
CA ASP A 110 0.82 72.66 -11.11
C ASP A 110 2.08 71.82 -11.39
N GLY A 111 1.88 70.61 -11.95
CA GLY A 111 2.93 69.69 -12.37
C GLY A 111 3.23 68.55 -11.39
N GLU A 112 2.52 68.49 -10.26
CA GLU A 112 2.44 67.33 -9.38
C GLU A 112 1.13 66.55 -9.68
N VAL A 113 0.97 65.34 -9.18
CA VAL A 113 -0.21 64.49 -9.45
C VAL A 113 -0.76 64.04 -8.11
N ASP A 114 -2.07 64.21 -7.90
CA ASP A 114 -2.79 63.84 -6.68
C ASP A 114 -2.12 64.41 -5.40
N GLU A 115 -1.56 65.63 -5.42
CA GLU A 115 -0.90 66.16 -4.24
C GLU A 115 -1.87 66.60 -3.15
N GLY A 116 -1.50 66.32 -1.89
CA GLY A 116 -2.36 66.61 -0.74
C GLY A 116 -3.35 65.49 -0.40
N PHE A 117 -3.40 64.43 -1.20
CA PHE A 117 -3.90 63.13 -0.76
C PHE A 117 -2.86 62.40 0.11
N PRO A 118 -3.30 61.58 1.08
CA PRO A 118 -2.41 60.69 1.83
C PRO A 118 -1.61 59.75 0.92
N ASP A 119 -0.39 59.47 1.34
CA ASP A 119 0.59 58.53 0.76
C ASP A 119 1.32 57.92 1.97
N GLU A 120 0.68 56.94 2.61
CA GLU A 120 1.13 56.38 3.90
C GLU A 120 2.39 55.51 3.72
N ASP A 121 2.53 54.84 2.57
CA ASP A 121 3.66 53.97 2.23
C ASP A 121 4.87 54.73 1.60
N ASN A 122 4.66 55.96 1.11
CA ASN A 122 5.63 56.82 0.42
C ASN A 122 6.17 56.22 -0.90
N ASP A 123 5.36 55.46 -1.63
CA ASP A 123 5.72 54.91 -2.94
C ASP A 123 5.58 55.95 -4.08
N GLY A 124 4.87 57.04 -3.80
CA GLY A 124 4.61 58.15 -4.73
C GLY A 124 3.30 58.02 -5.53
N ILE A 125 2.40 57.13 -5.12
CA ILE A 125 1.00 57.01 -5.53
C ILE A 125 0.15 57.40 -4.32
N ALA A 126 -0.90 58.19 -4.51
CA ALA A 126 -1.82 58.49 -3.42
C ALA A 126 -2.60 57.24 -3.00
N ASP A 127 -2.83 57.06 -1.70
CA ASP A 127 -3.48 55.87 -1.11
C ASP A 127 -4.80 55.51 -1.84
N CYS A 128 -5.61 56.50 -2.20
CA CYS A 128 -6.87 56.30 -2.92
C CYS A 128 -6.77 55.64 -4.32
N LEU A 129 -5.56 55.48 -4.86
CA LEU A 129 -5.24 54.74 -6.08
C LEU A 129 -4.33 53.53 -5.83
N GLY A 130 -3.90 53.36 -4.58
CA GLY A 130 -3.14 52.22 -4.12
C GLY A 130 -3.87 50.91 -4.38
N ARG A 131 -3.08 49.86 -4.50
CA ARG A 131 -3.55 48.48 -4.34
C ARG A 131 -2.63 47.85 -3.32
N GLU A 132 -3.21 47.03 -2.47
CA GLU A 132 -2.45 46.26 -1.51
C GLU A 132 -1.35 45.43 -2.20
N GLU A 133 -0.16 45.47 -1.61
CA GLU A 133 0.99 44.61 -1.89
C GLU A 133 1.40 43.95 -0.58
N CYS A 134 1.69 42.62 -0.54
CA CYS A 134 2.14 41.90 0.66
C CYS A 134 3.42 42.49 1.31
N ASP A 135 3.34 43.63 1.97
CA ASP A 135 4.45 44.35 2.57
C ASP A 135 4.15 44.84 4.00
N GLY A 136 2.92 44.60 4.48
CA GLY A 136 2.46 44.95 5.81
C GLY A 136 2.15 46.44 5.98
N ILE A 137 1.90 47.15 4.88
CA ILE A 137 1.44 48.54 4.85
C ILE A 137 0.04 48.57 4.22
N ASP A 138 -0.82 49.47 4.70
CA ASP A 138 -2.11 49.80 4.10
C ASP A 138 -1.82 50.68 2.87
N ASN A 139 -1.66 50.07 1.69
CA ASN A 139 -1.26 50.77 0.47
C ASN A 139 -2.43 51.57 -0.14
N ASP A 140 -3.68 51.17 0.12
CA ASP A 140 -4.88 51.82 -0.42
C ASP A 140 -5.62 52.78 0.55
N GLY A 141 -5.17 52.81 1.81
CA GLY A 141 -5.61 53.74 2.85
C GLY A 141 -7.03 53.49 3.37
N ASP A 142 -7.58 52.30 3.19
CA ASP A 142 -8.92 51.95 3.67
C ASP A 142 -8.97 51.61 5.18
N GLY A 143 -7.80 51.39 5.78
CA GLY A 143 -7.60 51.11 7.20
C GLY A 143 -7.46 49.63 7.56
N GLU A 144 -7.54 48.73 6.58
CA GLU A 144 -7.09 47.34 6.67
C GLU A 144 -5.66 47.23 6.08
N VAL A 145 -5.02 46.06 6.18
CA VAL A 145 -3.64 45.84 5.68
C VAL A 145 -3.64 44.51 4.97
N ASP A 146 -3.18 44.47 3.73
CA ASP A 146 -3.03 43.26 2.92
C ASP A 146 -4.34 42.44 2.78
N GLU A 147 -5.52 43.07 2.72
CA GLU A 147 -6.83 42.38 2.79
C GLU A 147 -7.34 41.77 1.46
N ASP A 148 -6.75 42.13 0.32
CA ASP A 148 -7.11 41.61 -1.00
C ASP A 148 -6.48 40.22 -1.31
N PHE A 149 -5.83 39.60 -0.32
CA PHE A 149 -5.00 38.40 -0.45
C PHE A 149 -5.54 37.14 0.26
N ASP A 150 -6.85 37.11 0.57
CA ASP A 150 -7.58 35.93 1.07
C ASP A 150 -8.47 35.37 -0.06
N TYR A 151 -7.93 34.45 -0.87
CA TYR A 151 -8.62 33.97 -2.07
C TYR A 151 -9.76 32.98 -1.80
N ASP A 152 -9.68 32.20 -0.72
CA ASP A 152 -10.66 31.17 -0.38
C ASP A 152 -11.67 31.58 0.72
N GLY A 153 -11.39 32.67 1.44
CA GLY A 153 -12.26 33.32 2.39
C GLY A 153 -12.23 32.74 3.80
N ASP A 154 -11.13 32.09 4.19
CA ASP A 154 -10.97 31.46 5.50
C ASP A 154 -10.46 32.43 6.60
N GLY A 155 -9.95 33.60 6.18
CA GLY A 155 -9.43 34.67 7.03
C GLY A 155 -7.92 34.66 7.25
N TYR A 156 -7.19 33.79 6.56
CA TYR A 156 -5.73 33.81 6.43
C TYR A 156 -5.37 34.30 5.01
N THR A 157 -4.14 34.75 4.83
CA THR A 157 -3.69 35.32 3.55
C THR A 157 -2.34 34.75 3.16
N GLU A 158 -2.03 34.75 1.86
CA GLU A 158 -0.71 34.37 1.34
C GLU A 158 0.43 35.29 1.86
N CYS A 159 0.09 36.48 2.38
CA CYS A 159 1.05 37.41 2.97
C CYS A 159 1.37 37.09 4.44
N GLY A 160 0.41 36.53 5.19
CA GLY A 160 0.47 36.40 6.65
C GLY A 160 0.47 37.74 7.40
N SER A 161 0.87 37.75 8.68
CA SER A 161 1.07 38.97 9.47
C SER A 161 2.28 38.87 10.41
N GLU A 162 2.60 39.94 11.15
CA GLU A 162 3.62 39.87 12.22
C GLU A 162 3.31 38.80 13.29
N THR A 163 2.04 38.39 13.44
CA THR A 163 1.59 37.50 14.51
C THR A 163 0.98 36.19 14.04
N THR A 164 0.67 36.08 12.75
CA THR A 164 0.12 34.88 12.11
C THR A 164 1.02 34.52 10.93
N PRO A 165 1.48 33.27 10.80
CA PRO A 165 2.15 32.82 9.58
C PRO A 165 1.29 33.07 8.33
N ALA A 166 1.93 33.04 7.16
CA ALA A 166 1.22 33.07 5.88
C ALA A 166 0.50 31.74 5.64
N ASP A 167 -0.60 31.80 4.89
CA ASP A 167 -1.25 30.62 4.35
C ASP A 167 -0.34 29.90 3.35
N CYS A 168 -0.21 28.59 3.51
CA CYS A 168 0.58 27.73 2.65
C CYS A 168 -0.18 27.27 1.40
N ASP A 169 -1.52 27.31 1.38
CA ASP A 169 -2.37 27.16 0.19
C ASP A 169 -3.66 28.00 0.29
N ASP A 170 -3.52 29.31 0.01
CA ASP A 170 -4.59 30.32 -0.02
C ASP A 170 -5.74 30.05 -1.03
N SER A 171 -5.71 28.90 -1.71
CA SER A 171 -6.77 28.46 -2.61
C SER A 171 -7.67 27.38 -2.02
N ASP A 172 -7.36 26.88 -0.82
CA ASP A 172 -8.07 25.83 -0.11
C ASP A 172 -8.41 26.24 1.34
N PRO A 173 -9.69 26.51 1.66
CA PRO A 173 -10.09 27.05 2.96
C PRO A 173 -9.99 26.05 4.13
N ASP A 174 -9.56 24.82 3.85
CA ASP A 174 -9.24 23.80 4.85
C ASP A 174 -7.70 23.77 5.15
N VAL A 175 -6.90 24.63 4.52
CA VAL A 175 -5.45 24.77 4.71
C VAL A 175 -5.17 26.17 5.25
N TYR A 176 -4.67 26.29 6.49
CA TYR A 176 -4.29 27.56 7.09
C TYR A 176 -3.49 27.39 8.38
N PRO A 177 -2.70 28.40 8.81
CA PRO A 177 -1.92 28.36 10.04
C PRO A 177 -2.71 27.96 11.29
N GLY A 178 -2.42 26.77 11.81
CA GLY A 178 -3.03 26.17 13.00
C GLY A 178 -4.40 25.52 12.76
N ALA A 179 -4.70 25.09 11.53
CA ALA A 179 -5.80 24.16 11.24
C ALA A 179 -5.65 22.82 11.99
N GLU A 180 -6.64 21.94 11.83
CA GLU A 180 -6.55 20.54 12.29
C GLU A 180 -6.23 19.70 11.05
N GLU A 181 -5.16 18.91 11.11
CA GLU A 181 -4.78 17.98 10.04
C GLU A 181 -5.93 17.05 9.64
N ILE A 182 -6.04 16.80 8.33
CA ILE A 182 -7.03 15.92 7.75
C ILE A 182 -6.37 14.58 7.42
N ASP A 183 -6.59 13.58 8.29
CA ASP A 183 -6.00 12.24 8.18
C ASP A 183 -5.88 11.70 6.73
N GLY A 184 -4.63 11.62 6.24
CA GLY A 184 -4.22 10.91 5.04
C GLY A 184 -4.53 11.62 3.72
N ASP A 185 -4.65 12.95 3.75
CA ASP A 185 -4.83 13.76 2.54
C ASP A 185 -3.50 14.23 1.91
N LEU A 186 -2.38 14.04 2.62
CA LEU A 186 -1.02 14.41 2.23
C LEU A 186 -0.82 15.92 2.03
N VAL A 187 -1.61 16.74 2.70
CA VAL A 187 -1.54 18.20 2.73
C VAL A 187 -1.08 18.64 4.13
N ASP A 188 -0.26 19.69 4.18
CA ASP A 188 0.07 20.41 5.43
C ASP A 188 -1.11 21.34 5.69
N ASN A 189 -2.16 20.88 6.40
CA ASN A 189 -3.35 21.69 6.61
C ASN A 189 -3.07 22.83 7.58
N ASP A 190 -2.18 22.64 8.56
CA ASP A 190 -1.93 23.61 9.62
C ASP A 190 -0.74 24.56 9.36
N CYS A 191 -0.08 24.39 8.22
CA CYS A 191 1.07 25.16 7.73
C CYS A 191 2.29 25.16 8.68
N ASP A 192 2.50 24.11 9.48
CA ASP A 192 3.65 23.98 10.37
C ASP A 192 4.87 23.26 9.73
N SER A 193 4.75 22.89 8.45
CA SER A 193 5.71 22.11 7.66
C SER A 193 5.78 20.62 8.00
N LEU A 194 4.87 20.12 8.82
CA LEU A 194 4.55 18.71 8.95
C LEU A 194 3.32 18.43 8.08
N VAL A 195 3.10 17.16 7.76
CA VAL A 195 2.00 16.74 6.89
C VAL A 195 1.37 15.54 7.54
N ASP A 196 0.04 15.58 7.71
CA ASP A 196 -0.75 14.56 8.39
C ASP A 196 -0.20 14.19 9.79
N GLU A 197 0.36 15.15 10.55
CA GLU A 197 0.73 14.88 11.94
C GLU A 197 -0.51 14.66 12.82
N GLY A 198 -0.37 13.83 13.85
CA GLY A 198 -1.48 13.42 14.71
C GLY A 198 -2.21 12.14 14.30
N ASP A 199 -1.94 11.57 13.11
CA ASP A 199 -2.51 10.29 12.64
C ASP A 199 -1.86 9.06 13.31
N TRP A 200 -0.72 9.25 13.97
CA TRP A 200 0.06 8.17 14.56
C TRP A 200 -0.72 7.38 15.63
N VAL A 201 -0.86 6.07 15.39
CA VAL A 201 -1.35 5.11 16.38
C VAL A 201 -0.18 4.31 16.96
N GLY A 202 -0.31 3.89 18.22
CA GLY A 202 0.69 3.03 18.84
C GLY A 202 0.80 1.71 18.08
N ASP A 203 2.03 1.19 17.98
CA ASP A 203 2.38 -0.09 17.36
C ASP A 203 2.43 -0.11 15.81
N GLU A 204 2.35 1.04 15.14
CA GLU A 204 2.40 1.14 13.66
C GLU A 204 3.81 1.07 13.06
N VAL A 205 4.81 1.45 13.84
CA VAL A 205 6.22 1.45 13.43
C VAL A 205 7.08 0.93 14.56
N TYR A 206 8.09 0.14 14.23
CA TYR A 206 9.06 -0.35 15.20
C TYR A 206 10.45 -0.46 14.60
N ILE A 207 11.46 -0.48 15.47
CA ILE A 207 12.87 -0.59 15.15
C ILE A 207 13.18 -2.06 14.82
N SER A 208 13.68 -2.30 13.62
CA SER A 208 13.99 -3.64 13.09
C SER A 208 15.47 -3.96 13.15
N GLU A 209 16.35 -2.98 13.05
CA GLU A 209 17.78 -3.20 12.91
C GLU A 209 18.59 -2.02 13.46
N VAL A 210 19.71 -2.28 14.14
CA VAL A 210 20.56 -1.24 14.75
C VAL A 210 22.04 -1.57 14.54
N MET A 211 22.77 -0.66 13.91
CA MET A 211 24.23 -0.67 13.79
C MET A 211 24.82 0.33 14.80
N ALA A 212 25.10 -0.13 16.01
CA ALA A 212 25.76 0.69 17.03
C ALA A 212 27.29 0.72 16.83
N ASN A 213 27.90 -0.41 16.49
CA ASN A 213 29.37 -0.59 16.50
C ASN A 213 29.93 -1.00 15.11
N PRO A 214 29.99 -0.08 14.14
CA PRO A 214 30.55 -0.36 12.82
C PRO A 214 32.09 -0.55 12.88
N ASP A 215 32.64 -1.46 12.05
CA ASP A 215 34.10 -1.75 12.00
C ASP A 215 34.74 -1.28 10.69
N ASN A 216 33.94 -1.11 9.62
CA ASN A 216 34.43 -0.75 8.29
C ASN A 216 34.82 0.73 8.16
N VAL A 217 34.17 1.60 8.94
CA VAL A 217 34.41 3.05 9.01
C VAL A 217 34.54 3.50 10.47
N ASP A 218 34.78 4.79 10.70
CA ASP A 218 34.79 5.33 12.05
C ASP A 218 33.39 5.12 12.69
N ASP A 219 33.40 4.70 13.96
CA ASP A 219 32.24 4.39 14.82
C ASP A 219 31.07 5.37 14.60
N GLY A 220 31.27 6.62 15.00
CA GLY A 220 30.30 7.70 14.81
C GLY A 220 30.13 8.22 13.37
N ALA A 221 30.50 7.47 12.34
CA ALA A 221 30.14 7.76 10.96
C ALA A 221 29.30 6.64 10.34
N GLY A 222 29.53 5.39 10.76
CA GLY A 222 28.83 4.20 10.27
C GLY A 222 27.61 3.77 11.08
N GLU A 223 27.24 4.52 12.11
CA GLU A 223 26.04 4.26 12.91
C GLU A 223 24.75 4.50 12.11
N TRP A 224 23.80 3.58 12.25
CA TRP A 224 22.45 3.69 11.68
C TRP A 224 21.47 2.79 12.41
N PHE A 225 20.18 3.06 12.25
CA PHE A 225 19.11 2.16 12.64
C PHE A 225 18.02 2.16 11.56
N GLU A 226 17.16 1.15 11.62
CA GLU A 226 16.08 0.94 10.67
C GLU A 226 14.77 0.79 11.41
N VAL A 227 13.72 1.36 10.82
CA VAL A 227 12.33 1.16 11.23
C VAL A 227 11.55 0.42 10.16
N TYR A 228 10.52 -0.31 10.57
CA TYR A 228 9.57 -1.01 9.71
C TYR A 228 8.16 -0.47 9.92
N ASN A 229 7.45 -0.19 8.82
CA ASN A 229 6.04 0.14 8.86
C ASN A 229 5.19 -1.15 8.95
N ALA A 230 4.61 -1.37 10.13
CA ALA A 230 3.75 -2.50 10.47
C ALA A 230 2.26 -2.23 10.23
N SER A 231 1.90 -0.98 9.95
CA SER A 231 0.53 -0.56 9.67
C SER A 231 0.07 -0.98 8.27
N ASP A 232 -1.22 -0.80 7.99
CA ASP A 232 -1.81 -0.97 6.66
C ASP A 232 -1.76 0.33 5.84
N ASP A 233 -1.27 1.43 6.41
CA ASP A 233 -1.27 2.79 5.85
C ASP A 233 0.16 3.29 5.57
N THR A 234 0.30 4.26 4.66
CA THR A 234 1.61 4.86 4.34
C THR A 234 1.96 5.86 5.44
N LEU A 235 3.11 5.67 6.11
CA LEU A 235 3.55 6.55 7.20
C LEU A 235 4.39 7.72 6.69
N ILE A 236 4.21 8.90 7.29
CA ILE A 236 4.99 10.12 7.03
C ILE A 236 5.92 10.38 8.21
N LEU A 237 7.23 10.25 8.03
CA LEU A 237 8.21 10.32 9.13
C LEU A 237 8.65 11.74 9.50
N ASN A 238 8.19 12.77 8.79
CA ASN A 238 8.48 14.17 9.09
C ASN A 238 7.95 14.50 10.51
N GLY A 239 8.71 15.28 11.29
CA GLY A 239 8.32 15.64 12.66
C GLY A 239 8.59 14.57 13.72
N MET A 240 8.88 13.32 13.32
CA MET A 240 9.23 12.25 14.26
C MET A 240 10.45 12.64 15.10
N VAL A 241 10.39 12.36 16.40
CA VAL A 241 11.48 12.59 17.36
C VAL A 241 12.20 11.28 17.65
N ILE A 242 13.50 11.28 17.40
CA ILE A 242 14.43 10.19 17.76
C ILE A 242 15.16 10.65 19.02
N SER A 243 15.26 9.79 20.03
CA SER A 243 15.98 10.12 21.28
C SER A 243 16.72 8.93 21.87
N SER A 244 17.75 9.20 22.68
CA SER A 244 18.43 8.15 23.45
C SER A 244 17.68 7.85 24.75
N THR A 245 17.74 6.59 25.19
CA THR A 245 17.19 6.16 26.49
C THR A 245 18.12 6.47 27.67
N VAL A 246 19.42 6.62 27.40
CA VAL A 246 20.47 6.79 28.41
C VAL A 246 20.93 8.24 28.48
N ASP A 247 21.06 8.87 27.32
CA ASP A 247 21.55 10.23 27.17
C ASP A 247 20.38 11.19 26.91
N ALA A 248 20.57 12.49 27.18
CA ALA A 248 19.52 13.49 26.96
C ALA A 248 19.48 13.99 25.49
N ASP A 249 20.08 13.22 24.59
CA ASP A 249 20.25 13.54 23.18
C ASP A 249 18.96 13.20 22.42
N TYR A 250 18.55 14.12 21.54
CA TYR A 250 17.36 13.98 20.72
C TYR A 250 17.56 14.65 19.36
N HIS A 251 16.78 14.20 18.38
CA HIS A 251 16.75 14.75 17.03
C HIS A 251 15.30 14.78 16.54
N ILE A 252 14.93 15.85 15.84
CA ILE A 252 13.63 15.98 15.18
C ILE A 252 13.88 15.78 13.70
N VAL A 253 13.15 14.88 13.07
CA VAL A 253 13.25 14.60 11.64
C VAL A 253 12.65 15.77 10.87
N THR A 254 13.50 16.55 10.20
CA THR A 254 13.10 17.73 9.43
C THR A 254 13.61 17.59 7.99
N ALA A 255 12.72 17.47 7.02
CA ALA A 255 13.05 17.38 5.61
C ALA A 255 12.10 18.25 4.77
N ASP A 256 12.63 18.85 3.69
CA ASP A 256 11.83 19.65 2.75
C ASP A 256 10.88 18.76 1.91
N ASP A 257 11.27 17.50 1.68
CA ASP A 257 10.47 16.49 1.00
C ASP A 257 9.81 15.56 2.03
N LEU A 258 8.64 15.00 1.68
CA LEU A 258 7.96 13.98 2.50
C LEU A 258 8.77 12.68 2.57
N LEU A 259 9.00 12.22 3.80
CA LEU A 259 9.69 10.96 4.10
C LEU A 259 8.65 9.86 4.32
N LEU A 260 8.32 9.14 3.25
CA LEU A 260 7.26 8.15 3.25
C LEU A 260 7.77 6.72 3.47
N VAL A 261 7.01 5.92 4.22
CA VAL A 261 7.19 4.47 4.34
C VAL A 261 5.89 3.77 4.01
N GLU A 262 5.86 3.06 2.89
CA GLU A 262 4.70 2.24 2.50
C GLU A 262 4.44 1.09 3.49
N PRO A 263 3.21 0.56 3.57
CA PRO A 263 2.88 -0.62 4.37
C PRO A 263 3.85 -1.77 4.10
N GLY A 264 4.47 -2.30 5.16
CA GLY A 264 5.48 -3.34 5.09
C GLY A 264 6.84 -2.90 4.52
N GLY A 265 7.06 -1.59 4.41
CA GLY A 265 8.31 -0.97 4.00
C GLY A 265 9.29 -0.80 5.16
N TYR A 266 10.55 -0.57 4.81
CA TYR A 266 11.66 -0.30 5.74
C TYR A 266 12.24 1.09 5.45
N PHE A 267 12.67 1.79 6.50
CA PHE A 267 13.28 3.11 6.38
C PHE A 267 14.53 3.24 7.25
N VAL A 268 15.62 3.71 6.65
CA VAL A 268 16.95 3.72 7.27
C VAL A 268 17.33 5.13 7.68
N PHE A 269 17.59 5.29 8.98
CA PHE A 269 18.13 6.49 9.60
C PHE A 269 19.62 6.29 9.84
N ALA A 270 20.47 7.18 9.33
CA ALA A 270 21.92 7.05 9.46
C ALA A 270 22.58 8.33 9.99
N ARG A 271 23.79 8.18 10.51
CA ARG A 271 24.62 9.34 10.92
C ARG A 271 25.05 10.21 9.74
N SER A 272 25.25 9.60 8.56
CA SER A 272 25.61 10.27 7.32
C SER A 272 24.93 9.60 6.13
N ASP A 273 24.43 10.41 5.19
CA ASP A 273 23.90 9.96 3.89
C ASP A 273 25.00 9.75 2.84
N ASN A 274 26.25 10.13 3.16
CA ASN A 274 27.38 10.00 2.26
C ASN A 274 27.96 8.58 2.29
N PRO A 275 27.86 7.80 1.18
CA PRO A 275 28.30 6.40 1.14
C PRO A 275 29.80 6.19 1.43
N PHE A 276 30.62 7.24 1.30
CA PHE A 276 32.05 7.18 1.59
C PHE A 276 32.38 7.31 3.09
N GLU A 277 31.43 7.79 3.90
CA GLU A 277 31.60 8.01 5.33
C GLU A 277 30.85 6.95 6.15
N ASN A 278 29.69 6.51 5.68
CA ASN A 278 28.79 5.58 6.40
C ASN A 278 29.01 4.09 6.09
N GLY A 279 30.20 3.72 5.58
CA GLY A 279 30.52 2.32 5.31
C GLY A 279 29.93 1.73 4.03
N GLY A 280 29.45 2.57 3.11
CA GLY A 280 28.90 2.15 1.80
C GLY A 280 27.38 1.93 1.82
N LEU A 281 26.69 2.55 2.77
CA LEU A 281 25.24 2.53 2.86
C LEU A 281 24.65 3.52 1.85
N GLU A 282 24.06 2.99 0.77
CA GLU A 282 23.48 3.80 -0.33
C GLU A 282 21.98 4.10 -0.12
N ASN A 283 21.28 3.29 0.67
CA ASN A 283 19.83 3.40 0.90
C ASN A 283 19.52 4.17 2.20
N VAL A 284 20.13 5.34 2.39
CA VAL A 284 19.82 6.19 3.55
C VAL A 284 18.56 6.99 3.24
N GLY A 285 17.53 6.82 4.07
CA GLY A 285 16.29 7.60 3.98
C GLY A 285 16.44 8.98 4.62
N TYR A 286 17.16 9.06 5.74
CA TYR A 286 17.39 10.31 6.45
C TYR A 286 18.70 10.31 7.23
N ALA A 287 19.40 11.46 7.26
CA ALA A 287 20.65 11.64 8.00
C ALA A 287 20.45 12.53 9.24
N TYR A 288 20.60 11.96 10.44
CA TYR A 288 20.40 12.69 11.71
C TYR A 288 21.67 13.42 12.23
N GLY A 289 22.82 13.22 11.56
CA GLY A 289 24.08 13.86 11.89
C GLY A 289 24.62 13.48 13.27
N GLU A 290 25.21 14.45 13.99
CA GLU A 290 25.79 14.24 15.33
C GLU A 290 24.78 14.41 16.48
N SER A 291 23.47 14.50 16.16
CA SER A 291 22.41 14.80 17.15
C SER A 291 22.09 13.63 18.08
N ILE A 292 22.34 12.41 17.61
CA ILE A 292 22.19 11.15 18.34
C ILE A 292 23.51 10.40 18.19
N ASN A 293 23.93 9.72 19.26
CA ASN A 293 25.09 8.85 19.27
C ASN A 293 24.67 7.47 19.77
N LEU A 294 24.91 6.43 18.97
CA LEU A 294 24.55 5.06 19.36
C LEU A 294 25.73 4.42 20.10
N SER A 295 25.64 4.24 21.42
CA SER A 295 26.77 3.70 22.19
C SER A 295 26.96 2.19 21.99
N ASN A 296 28.23 1.77 21.87
CA ASN A 296 28.60 0.35 21.84
C ASN A 296 28.44 -0.37 23.19
N GLU A 297 28.13 0.34 24.29
CA GLU A 297 27.90 -0.27 25.61
C GLU A 297 26.38 -0.38 25.90
N VAL A 298 25.88 0.34 26.91
CA VAL A 298 24.46 0.40 27.25
C VAL A 298 23.87 1.67 26.68
N ASP A 299 22.88 1.54 25.82
CA ASP A 299 22.14 2.64 25.20
C ASP A 299 20.80 2.13 24.63
N GLY A 300 20.01 3.01 24.04
CA GLY A 300 18.74 2.64 23.42
C GLY A 300 18.15 3.78 22.62
N ILE A 301 17.29 3.45 21.66
CA ILE A 301 16.61 4.40 20.79
C ILE A 301 15.14 4.43 21.18
N VAL A 302 14.59 5.64 21.28
CA VAL A 302 13.15 5.88 21.40
C VAL A 302 12.69 6.69 20.21
N ILE A 303 11.69 6.19 19.50
CA ILE A 303 11.01 6.93 18.43
C ILE A 303 9.63 7.39 18.93
N GLN A 304 9.32 8.66 18.71
CA GLN A 304 8.10 9.31 19.18
C GLN A 304 7.54 10.23 18.10
N ALA A 305 6.22 10.32 18.01
CA ALA A 305 5.51 11.32 17.20
C ALA A 305 4.30 11.82 18.01
N ASP A 306 3.98 13.12 17.94
CA ASP A 306 2.84 13.74 18.62
C ASP A 306 2.73 13.48 20.13
N GLY A 307 3.89 13.28 20.77
CA GLY A 307 4.00 12.94 22.18
C GLY A 307 3.59 11.49 22.52
N LEU A 308 3.31 10.66 21.52
CA LEU A 308 3.18 9.22 21.62
C LEU A 308 4.55 8.56 21.42
N VAL A 309 4.87 7.58 22.28
CA VAL A 309 6.03 6.70 22.05
C VAL A 309 5.58 5.59 21.13
N LEU A 310 6.20 5.51 19.95
CA LEU A 310 5.89 4.49 18.95
C LEU A 310 6.64 3.20 19.25
N ASP A 311 7.93 3.30 19.59
CA ASP A 311 8.78 2.15 19.92
C ASP A 311 10.00 2.54 20.78
N THR A 312 10.59 1.58 21.50
CA THR A 312 11.76 1.78 22.37
C THR A 312 12.68 0.55 22.47
N VAL A 313 13.73 0.47 21.66
CA VAL A 313 14.74 -0.59 21.82
C VAL A 313 15.89 -0.15 22.71
N THR A 314 16.17 -0.90 23.78
CA THR A 314 17.30 -0.65 24.70
C THR A 314 18.23 -1.87 24.77
N TRP A 315 19.52 -1.69 24.46
CA TRP A 315 20.53 -2.74 24.52
C TRP A 315 21.45 -2.62 25.74
N ASP A 316 22.12 -3.71 26.10
CA ASP A 316 22.68 -3.91 27.44
C ASP A 316 24.11 -4.46 27.48
N ASP A 317 24.99 -4.02 26.57
CA ASP A 317 26.42 -4.41 26.50
C ASP A 317 26.59 -5.95 26.45
N GLY A 318 25.76 -6.61 25.63
CA GLY A 318 25.85 -8.05 25.38
C GLY A 318 25.27 -8.95 26.47
N ALA A 319 24.55 -8.40 27.46
CA ALA A 319 24.00 -9.22 28.54
C ALA A 319 22.75 -10.02 28.12
N THR A 320 21.88 -9.42 27.30
CA THR A 320 20.71 -10.07 26.68
C THR A 320 20.58 -9.74 25.20
N PHE A 321 20.86 -8.49 24.81
CA PHE A 321 20.93 -8.11 23.41
C PHE A 321 22.27 -8.55 22.80
N PRO A 322 22.34 -8.86 21.50
CA PRO A 322 23.61 -9.11 20.82
C PRO A 322 24.49 -7.84 20.85
N ASP A 323 25.79 -7.99 21.08
CA ASP A 323 26.78 -6.89 21.02
C ASP A 323 27.84 -7.18 19.93
N PRO A 324 27.48 -7.00 18.65
CA PRO A 324 28.38 -7.25 17.54
C PRO A 324 29.39 -6.12 17.31
N ASN A 325 30.51 -6.44 16.66
CA ASN A 325 31.48 -5.47 16.13
C ASN A 325 31.61 -5.66 14.62
N GLY A 326 31.21 -4.66 13.84
CA GLY A 326 31.14 -4.73 12.37
C GLY A 326 29.93 -5.49 11.84
N ALA A 327 28.85 -5.51 12.63
CA ALA A 327 27.54 -6.02 12.24
C ALA A 327 26.45 -5.30 13.03
N SER A 328 25.25 -5.22 12.49
CA SER A 328 24.06 -4.75 13.20
C SER A 328 23.51 -5.84 14.13
N MET A 329 22.80 -5.38 15.15
CA MET A 329 21.77 -6.18 15.82
C MET A 329 20.55 -6.20 14.89
N SER A 330 20.07 -7.39 14.53
CA SER A 330 18.90 -7.56 13.66
C SER A 330 17.79 -8.30 14.41
N LEU A 331 16.58 -7.75 14.40
CA LEU A 331 15.39 -8.41 14.91
C LEU A 331 14.98 -9.57 14.00
N ASP A 332 14.68 -10.74 14.56
CA ASP A 332 14.20 -11.88 13.78
C ASP A 332 12.81 -11.56 13.17
N PRO A 333 12.60 -11.79 11.86
CA PRO A 333 11.33 -11.50 11.19
C PRO A 333 10.09 -12.25 11.69
N SER A 334 10.24 -13.16 12.66
CA SER A 334 9.12 -13.85 13.31
C SER A 334 8.52 -13.07 14.48
N TYR A 335 9.19 -12.01 14.96
CA TYR A 335 8.82 -11.23 16.16
C TYR A 335 8.72 -9.74 15.80
N LEU A 336 7.75 -9.43 14.94
CA LEU A 336 7.56 -8.13 14.28
C LEU A 336 6.51 -7.27 15.02
N ASP A 337 6.81 -6.90 16.27
CA ASP A 337 5.94 -6.08 17.12
C ASP A 337 6.79 -5.23 18.10
N PRO A 338 6.41 -3.96 18.38
CA PRO A 338 7.18 -3.04 19.24
C PRO A 338 7.23 -3.40 20.74
N ILE A 339 6.53 -4.44 21.18
CA ILE A 339 6.70 -4.97 22.55
C ILE A 339 7.64 -6.17 22.53
N GLU A 340 7.62 -6.97 21.46
CA GLU A 340 8.48 -8.15 21.35
C GLU A 340 9.92 -7.75 21.02
N ASN A 341 10.14 -6.70 20.22
CA ASN A 341 11.49 -6.21 19.90
C ASN A 341 12.24 -5.60 21.11
N ASP A 342 11.59 -5.39 22.25
CA ASP A 342 12.24 -5.06 23.53
C ASP A 342 12.99 -6.25 24.17
N ASN A 343 12.75 -7.47 23.67
CA ASN A 343 13.38 -8.67 24.19
C ASN A 343 14.60 -9.08 23.36
N GLY A 344 15.79 -8.92 23.94
CA GLY A 344 17.06 -9.28 23.29
C GLY A 344 17.17 -10.74 22.83
N ASP A 345 16.36 -11.66 23.40
CA ASP A 345 16.28 -13.05 22.93
C ASP A 345 15.79 -13.16 21.47
N TRP A 346 15.11 -12.14 20.94
CA TRP A 346 14.59 -12.07 19.56
C TRP A 346 15.52 -11.38 18.57
N TRP A 347 16.68 -10.92 19.04
CA TRP A 347 17.70 -10.25 18.24
C TRP A 347 18.91 -11.16 18.03
N CYS A 348 19.55 -11.02 16.89
CA CYS A 348 20.81 -11.68 16.60
C CYS A 348 21.79 -10.76 15.87
N GLU A 349 23.05 -11.19 15.81
CA GLU A 349 24.04 -10.53 14.98
C GLU A 349 23.74 -10.75 13.49
N ALA A 350 23.71 -9.66 12.73
CA ALA A 350 23.54 -9.71 11.29
C ALA A 350 24.66 -10.52 10.61
N ARG A 351 24.28 -11.38 9.66
CA ARG A 351 25.22 -12.28 8.96
C ARG A 351 25.44 -11.87 7.50
N GLN A 352 24.50 -11.15 6.91
CA GLN A 352 24.56 -10.66 5.53
C GLN A 352 25.46 -9.42 5.42
N GLN A 353 26.31 -9.32 4.39
CA GLN A 353 26.87 -8.02 4.00
C GLN A 353 25.95 -7.37 2.97
N TRP A 354 25.60 -6.09 3.19
CA TRP A 354 24.76 -5.36 2.25
C TRP A 354 25.53 -4.89 1.00
N ALA A 355 26.84 -4.68 1.12
CA ALA A 355 27.72 -4.34 0.01
C ALA A 355 29.06 -5.07 0.05
N THR A 356 29.86 -4.96 -1.02
CA THR A 356 31.20 -5.56 -1.05
C THR A 356 32.11 -4.82 -0.06
N ALA A 357 32.64 -5.54 0.93
CA ALA A 357 33.48 -4.96 1.99
C ALA A 357 32.76 -3.89 2.82
N SER A 358 31.48 -4.12 3.13
CA SER A 358 30.74 -3.43 4.19
C SER A 358 30.77 -4.24 5.48
N ASP A 359 30.28 -3.63 6.56
CA ASP A 359 29.82 -4.36 7.74
C ASP A 359 28.61 -5.25 7.38
N ARG A 360 28.11 -6.01 8.37
CA ARG A 360 26.96 -6.90 8.17
C ARG A 360 25.65 -6.27 8.62
N GLY A 361 24.60 -6.44 7.85
CA GLY A 361 23.28 -5.87 8.04
C GLY A 361 22.41 -6.00 6.78
N SER A 362 21.15 -5.61 6.89
CA SER A 362 20.13 -5.67 5.83
C SER A 362 19.41 -4.33 5.59
N PRO A 363 20.11 -3.18 5.59
CA PRO A 363 19.47 -1.87 5.51
C PRO A 363 18.57 -1.71 4.27
N GLY A 364 17.33 -1.30 4.52
CA GLY A 364 16.26 -1.05 3.57
C GLY A 364 15.49 -2.30 3.14
N ILE A 365 15.75 -3.48 3.74
CA ILE A 365 15.08 -4.75 3.41
C ILE A 365 14.88 -5.61 4.66
N GLN A 366 14.04 -6.63 4.56
CA GLN A 366 13.82 -7.57 5.66
C GLN A 366 15.11 -8.25 6.14
N ASN A 367 15.28 -8.27 7.46
CA ASN A 367 16.34 -8.99 8.16
C ASN A 367 16.40 -10.47 7.80
N GLN A 368 17.60 -11.05 7.91
CA GLN A 368 17.72 -12.51 7.89
C GLN A 368 17.12 -13.10 9.16
N TYR A 369 16.40 -14.21 9.04
CA TYR A 369 16.00 -14.99 10.21
C TYR A 369 17.24 -15.35 11.04
N CYS A 370 17.08 -15.24 12.36
CA CYS A 370 18.16 -15.49 13.29
C CYS A 370 18.42 -16.99 13.42
N TRP A 371 17.36 -17.80 13.41
CA TRP A 371 17.41 -19.24 13.61
C TRP A 371 16.98 -20.04 12.38
N PRO A 372 17.36 -21.33 12.31
CA PRO A 372 16.77 -22.27 11.36
C PRO A 372 15.24 -22.28 11.42
N THR A 373 14.59 -22.48 10.28
CA THR A 373 13.13 -22.62 10.19
C THR A 373 12.75 -24.05 9.86
N ALA A 374 12.01 -24.72 10.76
CA ALA A 374 11.44 -26.04 10.51
C ALA A 374 10.10 -25.94 9.77
N ILE A 375 9.93 -26.77 8.74
CA ILE A 375 8.66 -26.90 8.02
C ILE A 375 8.25 -28.37 7.98
N ALA A 376 7.32 -28.76 8.86
CA ALA A 376 6.77 -30.11 8.94
C ALA A 376 5.63 -30.33 7.92
N SER A 377 5.80 -31.31 7.03
CA SER A 377 4.81 -31.73 6.03
C SER A 377 4.83 -33.25 5.86
N TYR A 378 4.10 -33.74 4.87
CA TYR A 378 4.14 -35.13 4.41
C TYR A 378 4.11 -35.19 2.88
N ASP A 379 4.67 -36.24 2.31
CA ASP A 379 4.65 -36.48 0.87
C ASP A 379 3.25 -36.93 0.43
N ARG A 380 2.53 -36.04 -0.25
CA ARG A 380 1.15 -36.30 -0.72
C ARG A 380 1.07 -37.25 -1.91
N GLU A 381 2.16 -37.42 -2.66
CA GLU A 381 2.19 -38.29 -3.84
C GLU A 381 2.47 -39.74 -3.44
N ASN A 382 3.31 -39.93 -2.42
CA ASN A 382 3.75 -41.26 -1.99
C ASN A 382 3.09 -41.76 -0.68
N SER A 383 2.32 -40.92 0.03
CA SER A 383 1.61 -41.35 1.24
C SER A 383 0.10 -41.48 1.02
N SER A 384 -0.45 -42.59 1.50
CA SER A 384 -1.89 -42.75 1.75
C SER A 384 -2.19 -42.61 3.24
N LEU A 385 -3.27 -41.89 3.58
CA LEU A 385 -3.66 -41.64 4.97
C LEU A 385 -4.59 -42.75 5.51
N TYR A 386 -4.14 -44.00 5.37
CA TYR A 386 -4.82 -45.18 5.88
C TYR A 386 -3.98 -45.92 6.92
N THR A 387 -4.63 -46.72 7.77
CA THR A 387 -3.95 -47.68 8.64
C THR A 387 -3.15 -48.69 7.81
N CYS A 388 -2.01 -49.15 8.34
CA CYS A 388 -1.10 -50.11 7.72
C CYS A 388 -0.35 -49.66 6.45
N ASP A 389 -0.66 -48.49 5.89
CA ASP A 389 0.10 -47.92 4.79
C ASP A 389 1.31 -47.11 5.29
N THR A 390 2.35 -46.98 4.46
CA THR A 390 3.53 -46.16 4.80
C THR A 390 3.20 -44.67 4.64
N LEU A 391 3.34 -43.92 5.73
CA LEU A 391 3.32 -42.47 5.76
C LEU A 391 4.75 -41.93 5.63
N TYR A 392 4.99 -41.14 4.59
CA TYR A 392 6.26 -40.42 4.38
C TYR A 392 6.12 -39.00 4.91
N LEU A 393 6.79 -38.71 6.02
CA LEU A 393 6.92 -37.35 6.53
C LEU A 393 7.92 -36.58 5.66
N ASP A 394 7.76 -35.27 5.58
CA ASP A 394 8.57 -34.42 4.72
C ASP A 394 8.95 -33.13 5.43
N GLY A 395 10.25 -32.97 5.68
CA GLY A 395 10.86 -31.79 6.27
C GLY A 395 11.74 -31.03 5.28
N ALA A 396 11.79 -31.43 4.01
CA ALA A 396 12.74 -30.93 3.01
C ALA A 396 12.56 -29.45 2.66
N SER A 397 11.43 -28.85 3.04
CA SER A 397 11.20 -27.39 2.92
C SER A 397 11.81 -26.58 4.07
N SER A 398 12.37 -27.22 5.09
CA SER A 398 13.08 -26.54 6.18
C SER A 398 14.37 -25.90 5.66
N SER A 399 14.76 -24.77 6.24
CA SER A 399 15.91 -24.00 5.78
C SER A 399 16.70 -23.37 6.91
N ASP A 400 18.01 -23.31 6.73
CA ASP A 400 18.90 -22.48 7.53
C ASP A 400 19.21 -21.17 6.78
N PRO A 401 19.10 -19.99 7.43
CA PRO A 401 19.37 -18.70 6.79
C PRO A 401 20.79 -18.55 6.24
N THR A 402 21.77 -19.24 6.83
CA THR A 402 23.18 -19.22 6.40
C THR A 402 23.52 -20.33 5.41
N GLY A 403 22.54 -21.20 5.09
CA GLY A 403 22.72 -22.34 4.20
C GLY A 403 23.51 -23.49 4.83
N GLU A 404 23.61 -23.51 6.16
CA GLU A 404 24.23 -24.61 6.89
C GLU A 404 23.41 -25.91 6.78
N ALA A 405 24.08 -27.03 6.97
CA ALA A 405 23.43 -28.34 6.89
C ALA A 405 22.56 -28.55 8.12
N LEU A 406 21.28 -28.85 7.89
CA LEU A 406 20.31 -29.10 8.96
C LEU A 406 20.35 -30.55 9.45
N ILE A 407 20.24 -30.71 10.76
CA ILE A 407 19.94 -31.94 11.47
C ILE A 407 18.45 -31.91 11.81
N TYR A 408 17.69 -32.92 11.38
CA TYR A 408 16.25 -33.01 11.63
C TYR A 408 16.00 -33.78 12.92
N THR A 409 14.92 -33.45 13.63
CA THR A 409 14.42 -34.21 14.77
C THR A 409 12.91 -34.27 14.70
N TRP A 410 12.39 -35.43 14.30
CA TRP A 410 10.97 -35.71 14.27
C TRP A 410 10.50 -36.39 15.56
N GLU A 411 9.40 -35.90 16.13
CA GLU A 411 8.76 -36.49 17.29
C GLU A 411 7.27 -36.76 17.03
N LEU A 412 6.78 -37.92 17.47
CA LEU A 412 5.35 -38.21 17.53
C LEU A 412 4.81 -37.72 18.87
N THR A 413 4.20 -36.53 18.87
CA THR A 413 3.72 -35.87 20.11
C THR A 413 2.36 -36.36 20.56
N SER A 414 1.51 -36.80 19.62
CA SER A 414 0.21 -37.38 19.94
C SER A 414 -0.19 -38.41 18.90
N ALA A 415 -0.79 -39.51 19.37
CA ALA A 415 -1.40 -40.56 18.54
C ALA A 415 -2.79 -40.92 19.09
N PRO A 416 -3.65 -41.61 18.31
CA PRO A 416 -4.93 -42.10 18.78
C PRO A 416 -4.80 -42.94 20.05
N ALA A 417 -5.79 -42.91 20.95
CA ALA A 417 -5.68 -43.55 22.26
C ALA A 417 -5.50 -45.08 22.24
N ALA A 418 -5.85 -45.74 21.13
CA ALA A 418 -5.64 -47.16 20.92
C ALA A 418 -4.24 -47.48 20.34
N SER A 419 -3.58 -46.49 19.74
CA SER A 419 -2.27 -46.63 19.13
C SER A 419 -1.21 -46.94 20.18
N LEU A 420 -0.27 -47.81 19.84
CA LEU A 420 0.91 -48.12 20.64
C LEU A 420 2.17 -47.43 20.13
N LEU A 421 2.06 -46.66 19.04
CA LEU A 421 3.17 -45.97 18.42
C LEU A 421 3.70 -44.84 19.30
N THR A 422 5.00 -44.65 19.22
CA THR A 422 5.79 -43.61 19.90
C THR A 422 6.82 -43.05 18.92
N THR A 423 7.56 -42.01 19.31
CA THR A 423 8.65 -41.46 18.49
C THR A 423 9.67 -42.51 18.04
N SER A 424 9.89 -43.58 18.80
CA SER A 424 10.86 -44.63 18.41
C SER A 424 10.39 -45.50 17.24
N ASP A 425 9.12 -45.42 16.87
CA ASP A 425 8.55 -46.17 15.76
C ASP A 425 8.64 -45.39 14.42
N ILE A 426 9.06 -44.13 14.47
CA ILE A 426 9.46 -43.38 13.28
C ILE A 426 10.82 -43.92 12.81
N GLU A 427 10.90 -44.39 11.58
CA GLU A 427 12.15 -44.86 10.99
C GLU A 427 12.99 -43.68 10.48
N GLU A 428 14.27 -43.67 10.83
CA GLU A 428 15.23 -42.60 10.52
C GLU A 428 14.73 -41.19 10.91
N PRO A 429 14.31 -40.96 12.17
CA PRO A 429 13.65 -39.72 12.61
C PRO A 429 14.53 -38.46 12.55
N THR A 430 15.80 -38.61 12.15
CA THR A 430 16.75 -37.52 11.92
C THR A 430 16.98 -37.18 10.46
N ASP A 431 16.34 -37.88 9.53
CA ASP A 431 16.37 -37.58 8.11
C ASP A 431 15.31 -36.53 7.75
N ALA A 432 15.48 -35.89 6.59
CA ALA A 432 14.50 -34.95 6.06
C ALA A 432 13.17 -35.64 5.65
N SER A 433 13.20 -36.95 5.39
CA SER A 433 12.03 -37.72 4.92
C SER A 433 11.89 -39.06 5.65
N PRO A 434 11.60 -39.05 6.97
CA PRO A 434 11.38 -40.28 7.72
C PRO A 434 10.03 -40.91 7.39
N VAL A 435 9.85 -42.16 7.83
CA VAL A 435 8.61 -42.89 7.59
C VAL A 435 8.02 -43.46 8.89
N LEU A 436 6.70 -43.59 8.90
CA LEU A 436 5.94 -44.26 9.96
C LEU A 436 4.82 -45.09 9.31
N VAL A 437 4.45 -46.21 9.90
CA VAL A 437 3.25 -46.97 9.51
C VAL A 437 2.19 -46.80 10.60
N PRO A 438 1.10 -46.05 10.38
CA PRO A 438 0.04 -45.88 11.37
C PRO A 438 -0.65 -47.21 11.71
N ASP A 439 -0.90 -47.44 12.99
CA ASP A 439 -1.49 -48.68 13.51
C ASP A 439 -2.99 -48.57 13.81
N GLU A 440 -3.53 -47.37 14.00
CA GLU A 440 -4.91 -47.13 14.39
C GLU A 440 -5.50 -45.91 13.65
N PRO A 441 -6.80 -45.88 13.36
CA PRO A 441 -7.43 -44.73 12.76
C PRO A 441 -7.56 -43.59 13.78
N GLY A 442 -7.34 -42.36 13.34
CA GLY A 442 -7.48 -41.16 14.15
C GLY A 442 -6.43 -40.10 13.83
N THR A 443 -6.29 -39.12 14.73
CA THR A 443 -5.34 -38.01 14.54
C THR A 443 -3.97 -38.37 15.11
N TYR A 444 -2.95 -38.24 14.28
CA TYR A 444 -1.54 -38.25 14.66
C TYR A 444 -0.99 -36.82 14.57
N VAL A 445 -0.18 -36.43 15.55
CA VAL A 445 0.47 -35.12 15.61
C VAL A 445 1.97 -35.33 15.70
N PHE A 446 2.68 -34.76 14.74
CA PHE A 446 4.13 -34.79 14.63
C PHE A 446 4.68 -33.40 14.89
N THR A 447 5.87 -33.32 15.46
CA THR A 447 6.65 -32.09 15.51
C THR A 447 8.02 -32.30 14.87
N LEU A 448 8.45 -31.31 14.10
CA LEU A 448 9.80 -31.23 13.54
C LEU A 448 10.54 -30.05 14.17
N THR A 449 11.75 -30.31 14.65
CA THR A 449 12.75 -29.29 14.95
C THR A 449 13.97 -29.53 14.06
N VAL A 450 14.57 -28.46 13.54
CA VAL A 450 15.82 -28.53 12.78
C VAL A 450 16.93 -27.77 13.50
N ASP A 451 18.16 -28.27 13.41
CA ASP A 451 19.34 -27.71 14.09
C ASP A 451 20.50 -27.58 13.11
N ASN A 452 21.21 -26.45 13.12
CA ASN A 452 22.35 -26.20 12.22
C ASN A 452 23.72 -26.57 12.85
N GLY A 453 23.72 -27.18 14.04
CA GLY A 453 24.90 -27.55 14.82
C GLY A 453 25.28 -26.52 15.89
N THR A 454 24.74 -25.31 15.81
CA THR A 454 24.92 -24.25 16.82
C THR A 454 23.61 -23.79 17.44
N GLU A 455 22.53 -23.82 16.67
CA GLU A 455 21.21 -23.30 17.02
C GLU A 455 20.11 -24.24 16.52
N SER A 456 18.98 -24.25 17.22
CA SER A 456 17.80 -25.04 16.89
C SER A 456 16.60 -24.15 16.56
N SER A 457 15.75 -24.60 15.64
CA SER A 457 14.51 -23.93 15.28
C SER A 457 13.45 -24.00 16.38
N ALA A 458 12.45 -23.12 16.30
CA ALA A 458 11.15 -23.39 16.91
C ALA A 458 10.53 -24.68 16.31
N PRO A 459 9.69 -25.42 17.07
CA PRO A 459 9.07 -26.65 16.58
C PRO A 459 7.94 -26.37 15.58
N SER A 460 7.95 -27.08 14.45
CA SER A 460 6.89 -27.07 13.43
C SER A 460 5.95 -28.25 13.65
N THR A 461 4.63 -28.01 13.73
CA THR A 461 3.65 -29.06 14.05
C THR A 461 2.84 -29.49 12.83
N LEU A 462 2.77 -30.80 12.59
CA LEU A 462 1.97 -31.44 11.54
C LEU A 462 0.89 -32.33 12.16
N SER A 463 -0.38 -32.09 11.83
CA SER A 463 -1.51 -32.93 12.26
C SER A 463 -2.15 -33.64 11.08
N LEU A 464 -2.22 -34.96 11.15
CA LEU A 464 -2.78 -35.83 10.10
C LEU A 464 -3.91 -36.68 10.65
N VAL A 465 -4.99 -36.78 9.88
CA VAL A 465 -6.11 -37.68 10.20
C VAL A 465 -5.95 -38.94 9.35
N ILE A 466 -5.57 -40.03 10.01
CA ILE A 466 -5.49 -41.37 9.44
C ILE A 466 -6.85 -42.04 9.52
N THR A 467 -7.26 -42.69 8.45
CA THR A 467 -8.51 -43.42 8.36
C THR A 467 -8.28 -44.93 8.34
N GLU A 468 -9.29 -45.70 8.71
CA GLU A 468 -9.18 -47.16 8.62
C GLU A 468 -9.05 -47.54 7.14
N ARG A 469 -8.07 -48.39 6.81
CA ARG A 469 -7.97 -48.96 5.46
C ARG A 469 -9.28 -49.72 5.17
N PRO A 470 -9.98 -49.41 4.07
CA PRO A 470 -11.31 -49.95 3.83
C PRO A 470 -11.26 -51.43 3.41
N PHE A 471 -11.13 -52.33 4.38
CA PHE A 471 -11.12 -53.80 4.27
C PHE A 471 -10.01 -54.40 3.36
N ASN A 472 -9.64 -55.65 3.65
CA ASN A 472 -8.80 -56.53 2.82
C ASN A 472 -9.60 -57.83 2.72
N ASN A 473 -10.53 -57.86 1.79
CA ASN A 473 -11.44 -58.98 1.55
C ASN A 473 -10.67 -60.09 0.84
N ASP A 474 -10.87 -61.35 1.24
CA ASP A 474 -10.22 -62.49 0.58
C ASP A 474 -10.48 -62.47 -0.96
N PRO A 475 -9.47 -62.85 -1.79
CA PRO A 475 -9.60 -62.89 -3.24
C PRO A 475 -10.58 -63.98 -3.66
N THR A 476 -11.24 -63.78 -4.80
CA THR A 476 -12.22 -64.70 -5.36
C THR A 476 -11.57 -65.59 -6.44
N PRO A 477 -11.28 -66.88 -6.17
CA PRO A 477 -10.75 -67.77 -7.19
C PRO A 477 -11.80 -68.07 -8.27
N ASP A 478 -11.42 -67.93 -9.54
CA ASP A 478 -12.20 -68.35 -10.70
C ASP A 478 -11.43 -69.42 -11.48
N PRO A 479 -11.79 -70.72 -11.36
CA PRO A 479 -11.11 -71.79 -12.07
C PRO A 479 -11.48 -71.90 -13.57
N GLY A 480 -12.35 -71.04 -14.09
CA GLY A 480 -12.88 -71.11 -15.43
C GLY A 480 -14.06 -72.07 -15.59
N ASP A 481 -14.53 -72.22 -16.84
CA ASP A 481 -15.67 -73.07 -17.19
C ASP A 481 -15.32 -74.58 -17.15
N ASP A 482 -16.32 -75.43 -16.88
CA ASP A 482 -16.19 -76.88 -16.95
C ASP A 482 -15.83 -77.36 -18.37
N GLU A 483 -14.75 -78.13 -18.51
CA GLU A 483 -14.32 -78.68 -19.79
C GLU A 483 -14.85 -80.10 -20.04
N THR A 484 -15.14 -80.44 -21.31
CA THR A 484 -15.62 -81.77 -21.69
C THR A 484 -15.02 -82.27 -23.00
N ALA A 485 -14.60 -83.55 -23.02
CA ALA A 485 -14.10 -84.22 -24.22
C ALA A 485 -14.71 -85.63 -24.38
N SER A 486 -14.69 -86.15 -25.60
CA SER A 486 -15.17 -87.51 -25.89
C SER A 486 -14.32 -88.19 -26.97
N ALA A 487 -13.87 -89.42 -26.70
CA ALA A 487 -13.17 -90.31 -27.64
C ALA A 487 -14.02 -91.52 -28.03
N SER A 488 -13.60 -92.19 -29.10
CA SER A 488 -13.99 -93.56 -29.40
C SER A 488 -12.74 -94.42 -29.63
N ALA A 489 -12.67 -95.59 -29.03
CA ALA A 489 -11.62 -96.58 -29.29
C ALA A 489 -12.02 -97.56 -30.40
N ASP A 490 -11.06 -97.97 -31.21
CA ASP A 490 -11.26 -99.01 -32.23
C ASP A 490 -11.20 -100.40 -31.57
N CYS A 491 -12.16 -101.26 -31.92
CA CYS A 491 -12.25 -102.63 -31.42
C CYS A 491 -12.13 -103.64 -32.56
N THR A 492 -11.29 -104.65 -32.40
CA THR A 492 -11.11 -105.74 -33.37
C THR A 492 -11.75 -107.05 -32.88
N ALA A 493 -12.42 -107.78 -33.79
CA ALA A 493 -13.12 -109.02 -33.43
C ALA A 493 -12.14 -110.21 -33.33
N ILE A 494 -12.21 -110.98 -32.24
CA ILE A 494 -11.33 -112.14 -32.02
C ILE A 494 -11.86 -113.36 -32.79
N SER A 495 -11.06 -113.91 -33.70
CA SER A 495 -11.57 -114.83 -34.75
C SER A 495 -11.70 -116.32 -34.38
N TYR A 496 -11.56 -116.74 -33.11
CA TYR A 496 -11.71 -118.16 -32.73
C TYR A 496 -12.50 -118.36 -31.43
N GLY A 497 -13.83 -118.45 -31.55
CA GLY A 497 -14.65 -119.36 -30.73
C GLY A 497 -15.32 -118.82 -29.46
N ALA A 498 -15.06 -117.60 -29.03
CA ALA A 498 -15.85 -116.91 -28.00
C ALA A 498 -16.06 -115.46 -28.49
N GLY A 499 -17.30 -115.01 -28.62
CA GLY A 499 -17.63 -113.72 -29.25
C GLY A 499 -17.18 -112.49 -28.45
N GLY A 500 -15.87 -112.25 -28.37
CA GLY A 500 -15.25 -111.09 -27.72
C GLY A 500 -14.58 -110.15 -28.72
N TYR A 501 -14.41 -108.90 -28.29
CA TYR A 501 -13.71 -107.83 -29.00
C TYR A 501 -12.48 -107.45 -28.17
N ASP A 502 -11.36 -107.19 -28.86
CA ASP A 502 -10.14 -106.63 -28.29
C ASP A 502 -10.13 -105.14 -28.66
N CYS A 503 -10.22 -104.27 -27.66
CA CYS A 503 -10.33 -102.83 -27.83
C CYS A 503 -9.07 -102.16 -27.27
N ASP A 504 -8.52 -101.21 -28.01
CA ASP A 504 -7.43 -100.38 -27.49
C ASP A 504 -7.94 -99.51 -26.32
N ALA A 505 -7.04 -99.12 -25.41
CA ALA A 505 -7.36 -98.10 -24.40
C ALA A 505 -7.71 -96.78 -25.10
N CYS A 506 -8.62 -96.01 -24.49
CA CYS A 506 -8.87 -94.65 -24.95
C CYS A 506 -7.59 -93.82 -24.81
N SER A 507 -7.37 -92.85 -25.71
CA SER A 507 -6.26 -91.90 -25.53
C SER A 507 -6.52 -91.01 -24.33
N ASP A 508 -5.46 -90.65 -23.62
CA ASP A 508 -5.49 -89.62 -22.59
C ASP A 508 -5.92 -88.28 -23.18
N TYR A 509 -6.53 -87.44 -22.35
CA TYR A 509 -6.99 -86.11 -22.74
C TYR A 509 -6.36 -85.03 -21.87
N ASP A 510 -5.78 -84.04 -22.53
CA ASP A 510 -5.24 -82.85 -21.90
C ASP A 510 -6.30 -81.74 -21.91
N PHE A 511 -6.59 -81.19 -20.75
CA PHE A 511 -7.44 -80.02 -20.53
C PHE A 511 -6.58 -78.88 -20.02
N ASN A 512 -6.59 -77.76 -20.74
CA ASN A 512 -5.93 -76.54 -20.29
C ASN A 512 -6.94 -75.73 -19.49
N LEU A 513 -6.64 -75.48 -18.21
CA LEU A 513 -7.47 -74.63 -17.36
C LEU A 513 -6.99 -73.18 -17.48
N ASP A 514 -7.83 -72.23 -17.06
CA ASP A 514 -7.51 -70.81 -17.06
C ASP A 514 -8.06 -70.15 -15.79
N GLY A 515 -7.17 -69.93 -14.82
CA GLY A 515 -7.49 -69.28 -13.56
C GLY A 515 -7.40 -67.76 -13.60
N SER A 516 -7.01 -67.17 -14.74
CA SER A 516 -6.62 -65.76 -14.84
C SER A 516 -7.76 -64.76 -14.66
N ALA A 517 -9.00 -65.25 -14.56
CA ALA A 517 -10.17 -64.47 -14.22
C ALA A 517 -10.38 -64.29 -12.70
N SER A 518 -9.54 -64.92 -11.87
CA SER A 518 -9.56 -64.70 -10.41
C SER A 518 -9.28 -63.22 -10.11
N ASP A 519 -10.06 -62.63 -9.21
CA ASP A 519 -9.96 -61.21 -8.89
C ASP A 519 -10.02 -60.96 -7.39
N ASP A 520 -9.42 -59.83 -6.99
CA ASP A 520 -9.54 -59.30 -5.65
C ASP A 520 -10.61 -58.19 -5.63
N PRO A 521 -11.63 -58.25 -4.74
CA PRO A 521 -12.67 -57.23 -4.65
C PRO A 521 -12.15 -55.81 -4.34
N ASP A 522 -10.97 -55.71 -3.73
CA ASP A 522 -10.33 -54.46 -3.32
C ASP A 522 -9.33 -53.96 -4.39
N GLY A 523 -9.07 -54.78 -5.42
CA GLY A 523 -8.23 -54.43 -6.57
C GLY A 523 -6.74 -54.68 -6.35
N ASP A 524 -6.40 -55.39 -5.27
CA ASP A 524 -5.05 -55.88 -5.00
C ASP A 524 -4.64 -56.95 -6.04
N TRP A 525 -3.35 -57.20 -6.17
CA TRP A 525 -2.85 -58.18 -7.13
C TRP A 525 -3.02 -59.58 -6.57
N VAL A 526 -3.82 -60.39 -7.25
CA VAL A 526 -3.93 -61.82 -6.94
C VAL A 526 -2.71 -62.54 -7.52
N ASP A 527 -1.94 -63.20 -6.66
CA ASP A 527 -0.73 -63.95 -7.02
C ASP A 527 -0.84 -65.44 -6.56
N ASP A 528 0.18 -66.23 -6.89
CA ASP A 528 0.38 -67.62 -6.44
C ASP A 528 -0.81 -68.59 -6.66
N PRO A 529 -1.28 -68.81 -7.90
CA PRO A 529 -2.31 -69.81 -8.17
C PRO A 529 -1.80 -71.21 -7.84
N SER A 530 -2.58 -72.01 -7.12
CA SER A 530 -2.26 -73.40 -6.81
C SER A 530 -3.43 -74.32 -7.12
N TRP A 531 -3.17 -75.32 -7.96
CA TRP A 531 -4.18 -76.26 -8.45
C TRP A 531 -3.98 -77.66 -7.87
N VAL A 532 -5.05 -78.26 -7.38
CA VAL A 532 -5.01 -79.62 -6.82
C VAL A 532 -6.13 -80.50 -7.37
N ILE A 533 -5.81 -81.77 -7.64
CA ILE A 533 -6.81 -82.76 -8.05
C ILE A 533 -7.51 -83.30 -6.81
N LEU A 534 -8.81 -83.05 -6.70
CA LEU A 534 -9.64 -83.51 -5.59
C LEU A 534 -10.14 -84.95 -5.82
N SER A 535 -10.45 -85.31 -7.06
CA SER A 535 -10.93 -86.66 -7.41
C SER A 535 -10.79 -86.97 -8.92
N GLY A 536 -10.85 -88.25 -9.27
CA GLY A 536 -10.66 -88.76 -10.64
C GLY A 536 -9.25 -89.33 -10.86
N ASP A 537 -9.05 -90.07 -11.96
CA ASP A 537 -7.72 -90.59 -12.34
C ASP A 537 -7.07 -89.65 -13.37
N ALA A 538 -6.36 -88.65 -12.86
CA ALA A 538 -5.70 -87.63 -13.65
C ALA A 538 -4.37 -87.19 -13.02
N SER A 539 -3.53 -86.52 -13.82
CA SER A 539 -2.34 -85.80 -13.36
C SER A 539 -2.41 -84.34 -13.79
N ILE A 540 -1.81 -83.45 -13.01
CA ILE A 540 -1.68 -82.03 -13.34
C ILE A 540 -0.22 -81.69 -13.64
N THR A 541 0.00 -80.82 -14.61
CA THR A 541 1.32 -80.22 -14.90
C THR A 541 1.22 -78.71 -14.80
N ASP A 542 2.29 -78.09 -14.30
CA ASP A 542 2.38 -76.64 -14.05
C ASP A 542 1.29 -76.15 -13.07
N GLU A 543 1.09 -76.92 -11.98
CA GLU A 543 0.05 -76.72 -10.96
C GLU A 543 0.12 -75.38 -10.21
N ASP A 544 1.25 -74.68 -10.28
CA ASP A 544 1.45 -73.36 -9.69
C ASP A 544 1.38 -72.22 -10.72
N THR A 545 0.64 -72.41 -11.82
CA THR A 545 0.50 -71.42 -12.90
C THR A 545 -0.97 -71.10 -13.17
N TRP A 546 -1.22 -69.95 -13.80
CA TRP A 546 -2.57 -69.53 -14.20
C TRP A 546 -3.20 -70.45 -15.24
N THR A 547 -2.39 -71.19 -16.01
CA THR A 547 -2.87 -72.05 -17.10
C THR A 547 -2.28 -73.46 -17.01
N PRO A 548 -2.64 -74.27 -16.00
CA PRO A 548 -2.13 -75.62 -15.86
C PRO A 548 -2.76 -76.55 -16.91
N THR A 549 -2.18 -77.73 -17.09
CA THR A 549 -2.77 -78.80 -17.91
C THR A 549 -3.13 -80.00 -17.05
N VAL A 550 -4.39 -80.44 -17.12
CA VAL A 550 -4.88 -81.67 -16.49
C VAL A 550 -4.96 -82.77 -17.53
N THR A 551 -4.16 -83.81 -17.37
CA THR A 551 -4.18 -85.01 -18.21
C THR A 551 -5.04 -86.08 -17.55
N VAL A 552 -6.19 -86.40 -18.15
CA VAL A 552 -7.09 -87.47 -17.72
C VAL A 552 -6.73 -88.76 -18.43
N VAL A 553 -6.53 -89.83 -17.68
CA VAL A 553 -6.13 -91.13 -18.24
C VAL A 553 -7.30 -91.76 -18.97
N GLY A 554 -7.08 -92.18 -20.22
CA GLY A 554 -8.13 -92.82 -21.01
C GLY A 554 -8.51 -94.19 -20.41
N PRO A 555 -9.81 -94.48 -20.18
CA PRO A 555 -10.22 -95.77 -19.64
C PRO A 555 -9.98 -96.89 -20.66
N ASP A 556 -9.87 -98.13 -20.15
CA ASP A 556 -9.82 -99.33 -20.99
C ASP A 556 -11.03 -99.38 -21.93
N GLY A 557 -10.77 -99.65 -23.21
CA GLY A 557 -11.82 -99.73 -24.23
C GLY A 557 -12.70 -100.97 -24.02
N GLU A 558 -14.03 -100.80 -24.06
CA GLU A 558 -14.97 -101.92 -24.06
C GLU A 558 -16.00 -101.76 -25.20
N TYR A 559 -16.20 -102.85 -25.97
CA TYR A 559 -17.05 -102.80 -27.15
C TYR A 559 -18.52 -102.53 -26.81
N GLY A 560 -19.06 -101.45 -27.37
CA GLY A 560 -20.47 -101.08 -27.21
C GLY A 560 -20.82 -100.44 -25.87
N VAL A 561 -19.82 -100.07 -25.07
CA VAL A 561 -19.98 -99.36 -23.79
C VAL A 561 -19.55 -97.90 -23.97
N THR A 562 -20.27 -96.99 -23.32
CA THR A 562 -19.85 -95.59 -23.16
C THR A 562 -19.44 -95.41 -21.70
N ASN A 563 -18.17 -95.09 -21.48
CA ASN A 563 -17.65 -94.72 -20.17
C ASN A 563 -17.63 -93.19 -20.05
N SER A 564 -17.87 -92.70 -18.84
CA SER A 564 -17.72 -91.29 -18.50
C SER A 564 -16.89 -91.20 -17.23
N GLU A 565 -15.84 -90.39 -17.26
CA GLU A 565 -15.03 -90.05 -16.10
C GLU A 565 -15.22 -88.57 -15.78
N THR A 566 -15.20 -88.24 -14.50
CA THR A 566 -15.30 -86.87 -14.01
C THR A 566 -14.13 -86.64 -13.08
N VAL A 567 -13.31 -85.64 -13.39
CA VAL A 567 -12.18 -85.20 -12.58
C VAL A 567 -12.60 -83.89 -11.93
N GLN A 568 -12.36 -83.75 -10.63
CA GLN A 568 -12.57 -82.49 -9.91
C GLN A 568 -11.23 -81.91 -9.52
N VAL A 569 -11.08 -80.62 -9.77
CA VAL A 569 -9.90 -79.82 -9.42
C VAL A 569 -10.32 -78.61 -8.58
N GLU A 570 -9.40 -78.08 -7.80
CA GLU A 570 -9.58 -76.89 -6.97
C GLU A 570 -8.44 -75.91 -7.27
N LEU A 571 -8.81 -74.63 -7.44
CA LEU A 571 -7.88 -73.49 -7.53
C LEU A 571 -7.90 -72.75 -6.19
N THR A 572 -6.72 -72.50 -5.64
CA THR A 572 -6.49 -71.56 -4.52
C THR A 572 -5.64 -70.40 -5.02
N VAL A 573 -5.95 -69.18 -4.59
CA VAL A 573 -5.20 -67.95 -4.90
C VAL A 573 -4.99 -67.13 -3.62
N THR A 574 -4.02 -66.22 -3.62
CA THR A 574 -3.70 -65.34 -2.48
C THR A 574 -3.44 -63.90 -2.93
N ASP A 575 -3.80 -62.93 -2.09
CA ASP A 575 -3.55 -61.50 -2.21
C ASP A 575 -2.45 -61.01 -1.23
#